data_AF-A0AAD9U511-F1
#
_entry.id   AF-A0AAD9U511-F1
#
_cell.length_a   1.000
_cell.length_b   1.000
_cell.length_c   1.000
_cell.angle_alpha   90.00
_cell.angle_beta   90.00
_cell.angle_gamma   90.00
#
_symmetry.space_group_name_H-M   'P 1'
#
loop_
_entity.id
_entity.type
_entity.pdbx_description
1 polymer ?
#
loop_
_entity_poly.entity_id
_entity_poly.type
_entity_poly.pdbx_seq_one_letter_code
_entity_poly.pdbx_strand_id
1 'polypeptide(L)'
;MEFFNKAKAVRLRSHLGKYLAAAEDEETVRLTRDGSSRKARWTVEFVEGDTHIIRLKSHYNKFLTASSEDQSLFAGMTGKKVIQTEEIKKESCTEWEPRTEGLYYVKLRTRSGKFLRANGGSPPWRNTVTHDVPRRTATQDWVLWQVDVVDILQLNDSLSNAVSFSSFSSSTTYPEEFSDSDSGSPVVSLGSPHAFLRESGMDLFQKAKVVRFRSHHDKYLLAEDDEETVCQDRNGTVKNAKWTVEFVENSNVLRFKSCFGKYLTASNMPLFLGMSGKKVLQTVPRRLDSSLEWEPIREGMQVRLRTRYGLFLRANGGVPPWRNSITHDIPHRTSTQDWILWDVDIIEFQKPPPAPAPTPAPAPTPAPAPEPQVLPQKAQSFDRIPSESGPLSISLRSQTAQESDDYSSSVTSPVREGRDIIYEVVDDNGDVDQSIGENKFQFKGSGVQDLNQMLMEKTGVFDITVCSRNPLNGKLYPLRLHLPPNNAAMHVVVVPSTSKAAQDFK
;
A
#
# COMPACT_ATOMS: atom_id res chain seq x y z
N MET A 1 -21.98 -17.30 -6.32
CA MET A 1 -23.30 -16.71 -6.61
C MET A 1 -23.47 -15.29 -6.08
N GLU A 2 -23.08 -14.97 -4.85
CA GLU A 2 -23.30 -13.61 -4.28
C GLU A 2 -22.73 -12.45 -5.13
N PHE A 3 -21.62 -12.65 -5.83
CA PHE A 3 -21.00 -11.64 -6.70
C PHE A 3 -21.85 -11.21 -7.90
N PHE A 4 -22.69 -12.12 -8.42
CA PHE A 4 -23.47 -11.88 -9.63
C PHE A 4 -24.88 -11.36 -9.32
N ASN A 5 -25.38 -11.60 -8.11
CA ASN A 5 -26.73 -11.17 -7.69
C ASN A 5 -26.81 -9.68 -7.35
N LYS A 6 -25.67 -9.02 -7.12
CA LYS A 6 -25.59 -7.61 -6.70
C LYS A 6 -25.24 -6.66 -7.85
N ALA A 7 -25.08 -7.17 -9.07
CA ALA A 7 -24.37 -6.47 -10.14
C ALA A 7 -25.06 -6.65 -11.50
N LYS A 8 -25.31 -5.55 -12.20
CA LYS A 8 -25.83 -5.62 -13.58
C LYS A 8 -24.72 -5.94 -14.61
N ALA A 9 -23.48 -5.55 -14.34
CA ALA A 9 -22.29 -5.97 -15.08
C ALA A 9 -21.13 -6.34 -14.15
N VAL A 10 -20.18 -7.09 -14.67
CA VAL A 10 -18.97 -7.52 -13.97
C VAL A 10 -17.73 -7.39 -14.85
N ARG A 11 -16.56 -7.42 -14.22
CA ARG A 11 -15.27 -7.71 -14.86
C ARG A 11 -14.67 -8.94 -14.20
N LEU A 12 -14.01 -9.76 -14.99
CA LEU A 12 -13.41 -11.00 -14.52
C LEU A 12 -11.89 -10.86 -14.59
N ARG A 13 -11.22 -10.86 -13.43
CA ARG A 13 -9.76 -10.77 -13.32
C ARG A 13 -9.16 -12.15 -13.10
N SER A 14 -8.18 -12.50 -13.92
CA SER A 14 -7.42 -13.76 -13.87
C SER A 14 -6.30 -13.72 -12.83
N HIS A 15 -5.72 -14.88 -12.51
CA HIS A 15 -4.51 -15.02 -11.68
C HIS A 15 -3.30 -14.19 -12.15
N LEU A 16 -3.25 -13.77 -13.43
CA LEU A 16 -2.20 -12.91 -13.97
C LEU A 16 -2.45 -11.41 -13.75
N GLY A 17 -3.48 -11.06 -12.98
CA GLY A 17 -3.93 -9.69 -12.78
C GLY A 17 -4.56 -9.04 -14.03
N LYS A 18 -4.84 -9.82 -15.08
CA LYS A 18 -5.44 -9.37 -16.35
C LYS A 18 -6.92 -9.67 -16.41
N TYR A 19 -7.68 -8.87 -17.14
CA TYR A 19 -9.12 -8.97 -17.28
C TYR A 19 -9.54 -9.72 -18.54
N LEU A 20 -10.63 -10.47 -18.46
CA LEU A 20 -11.32 -11.02 -19.62
C LEU A 20 -11.89 -9.88 -20.47
N ALA A 21 -11.47 -9.77 -21.72
CA ALA A 21 -11.95 -8.77 -22.65
C ALA A 21 -12.38 -9.36 -23.99
N ALA A 22 -13.47 -8.81 -24.52
CA ALA A 22 -13.91 -8.99 -25.89
C ALA A 22 -12.94 -8.28 -26.85
N ALA A 23 -12.44 -9.00 -27.85
CA ALA A 23 -11.60 -8.41 -28.87
C ALA A 23 -12.42 -7.61 -29.89
N GLU A 24 -11.73 -6.78 -30.67
CA GLU A 24 -12.31 -5.89 -31.68
C GLU A 24 -12.79 -6.61 -32.93
N ASP A 25 -12.29 -7.83 -33.15
CA ASP A 25 -12.78 -8.73 -34.20
C ASP A 25 -14.20 -9.26 -33.94
N GLU A 26 -14.77 -8.94 -32.77
CA GLU A 26 -16.07 -9.38 -32.31
C GLU A 26 -16.29 -10.90 -32.36
N GLU A 27 -15.20 -11.67 -32.31
CA GLU A 27 -15.20 -13.13 -32.33
C GLU A 27 -14.35 -13.68 -31.18
N THR A 28 -13.16 -13.11 -30.95
CA THR A 28 -12.23 -13.63 -29.96
C THR A 28 -12.39 -12.95 -28.60
N VAL A 29 -11.97 -13.68 -27.56
CA VAL A 29 -11.79 -13.16 -26.21
C VAL A 29 -10.35 -13.36 -25.76
N ARG A 30 -9.82 -12.35 -25.09
CA ARG A 30 -8.41 -12.28 -24.68
C ARG A 30 -8.26 -11.65 -23.31
N LEU A 31 -7.11 -11.88 -22.69
CA LEU A 31 -6.72 -11.20 -21.46
C LEU A 31 -6.11 -9.84 -21.77
N THR A 32 -6.57 -8.79 -21.10
CA THR A 32 -6.06 -7.42 -21.20
C THR A 32 -5.59 -6.88 -19.85
N ARG A 33 -4.63 -5.96 -19.84
CA ARG A 33 -4.28 -5.18 -18.64
C ARG A 33 -5.21 -3.99 -18.42
N ASP A 34 -5.86 -3.51 -19.49
CA ASP A 34 -6.81 -2.40 -19.42
C ASP A 34 -8.20 -2.89 -18.96
N GLY A 35 -8.38 -2.95 -17.64
CA GLY A 35 -9.65 -3.29 -17.00
C GLY A 35 -10.67 -2.15 -16.98
N SER A 36 -10.29 -0.93 -17.34
CA SER A 36 -11.21 0.21 -17.51
C SER A 36 -11.93 0.20 -18.86
N SER A 37 -11.38 -0.54 -19.83
CA SER A 37 -11.98 -0.69 -21.14
C SER A 37 -13.41 -1.23 -21.07
N ARG A 38 -14.31 -0.67 -21.89
CA ARG A 38 -15.65 -1.24 -22.09
C ARG A 38 -15.59 -2.68 -22.59
N LYS A 39 -14.52 -3.06 -23.30
CA LYS A 39 -14.24 -4.42 -23.77
C LYS A 39 -14.08 -5.44 -22.64
N ALA A 40 -13.67 -5.00 -21.45
CA ALA A 40 -13.50 -5.86 -20.28
C ALA A 40 -14.78 -6.01 -19.42
N ARG A 41 -15.85 -5.27 -19.76
CA ARG A 41 -17.13 -5.29 -19.04
C ARG A 41 -18.06 -6.33 -19.66
N TRP A 42 -18.65 -7.14 -18.80
CA TRP A 42 -19.59 -8.19 -19.18
C TRP A 42 -20.90 -8.01 -18.40
N THR A 43 -21.99 -7.80 -19.12
CA THR A 43 -23.34 -7.74 -18.53
C THR A 43 -23.75 -9.14 -18.12
N VAL A 44 -24.33 -9.28 -16.92
CA VAL A 44 -24.78 -10.56 -16.39
C VAL A 44 -26.26 -10.72 -16.70
N GLU A 45 -26.60 -11.75 -17.46
CA GLU A 45 -27.99 -12.13 -17.74
C GLU A 45 -28.27 -13.49 -17.08
N PHE A 46 -29.31 -13.56 -16.26
CA PHE A 46 -29.73 -14.83 -15.63
C PHE A 46 -30.60 -15.61 -16.61
N VAL A 47 -30.42 -16.93 -16.67
CA VAL A 47 -31.25 -17.79 -17.54
C VAL A 47 -32.64 -17.95 -16.92
N GLU A 48 -33.67 -17.81 -17.75
CA GLU A 48 -35.06 -17.95 -17.32
C GLU A 48 -35.32 -19.37 -16.79
N GLY A 49 -35.72 -19.48 -15.52
CA GLY A 49 -35.98 -20.75 -14.86
C GLY A 49 -34.83 -21.34 -14.02
N ASP A 50 -33.59 -20.83 -14.13
CA ASP A 50 -32.48 -21.24 -13.25
C ASP A 50 -31.60 -20.06 -12.83
N THR A 51 -31.73 -19.66 -11.57
CA THR A 51 -30.96 -18.56 -10.98
C THR A 51 -29.48 -18.89 -10.78
N HIS A 52 -29.05 -20.14 -10.97
CA HIS A 52 -27.66 -20.58 -10.81
C HIS A 52 -26.84 -20.53 -12.09
N ILE A 53 -27.48 -20.26 -13.22
CA ILE A 53 -26.85 -20.19 -14.54
C ILE A 53 -26.90 -18.75 -15.04
N ILE A 54 -25.74 -18.27 -15.49
CA ILE A 54 -25.60 -16.93 -16.06
C ILE A 54 -25.12 -17.00 -17.51
N ARG A 55 -25.50 -16.01 -18.29
CA ARG A 55 -24.92 -15.64 -19.59
C ARG A 55 -24.15 -14.33 -19.39
N LEU A 56 -22.96 -14.25 -20.00
CA LEU A 56 -22.12 -13.06 -19.94
C LEU A 56 -22.12 -12.38 -21.30
N LYS A 57 -22.62 -11.15 -21.37
CA LYS A 57 -22.77 -10.40 -22.61
C LYS A 57 -21.73 -9.29 -22.71
N SER A 58 -20.97 -9.28 -23.81
CA SER A 58 -19.93 -8.29 -24.08
C SER A 58 -20.53 -6.93 -24.45
N HIS A 59 -19.68 -5.90 -24.51
CA HIS A 59 -20.07 -4.58 -25.02
C HIS A 59 -20.55 -4.60 -26.49
N TYR A 60 -20.18 -5.63 -27.26
CA TYR A 60 -20.66 -5.83 -28.63
C TYR A 60 -22.01 -6.55 -28.69
N ASN A 61 -22.71 -6.69 -27.56
CA ASN A 61 -23.96 -7.46 -27.42
C ASN A 61 -23.85 -8.95 -27.77
N LYS A 62 -22.63 -9.51 -27.74
CA LYS A 62 -22.35 -10.92 -28.01
C LYS A 62 -22.12 -11.69 -26.70
N PHE A 63 -22.49 -12.96 -26.68
CA PHE A 63 -22.37 -13.81 -25.49
C PHE A 63 -21.04 -14.53 -25.43
N LEU A 64 -20.47 -14.62 -24.22
CA LEU A 64 -19.32 -15.48 -23.96
C LEU A 64 -19.71 -16.94 -24.17
N THR A 65 -19.12 -17.56 -25.18
CA THR A 65 -19.54 -18.87 -25.69
C THR A 65 -18.38 -19.86 -25.63
N ALA A 66 -18.60 -20.99 -24.98
CA ALA A 66 -17.70 -22.13 -25.01
C ALA A 66 -17.87 -22.88 -26.34
N SER A 67 -16.84 -22.91 -27.19
CA SER A 67 -16.93 -23.62 -28.47
C SER A 67 -17.04 -25.13 -28.26
N SER A 68 -18.09 -25.76 -28.82
CA SER A 68 -18.28 -27.21 -28.75
C SER A 68 -17.44 -27.97 -29.75
N GLU A 69 -17.05 -27.33 -30.86
CA GLU A 69 -16.27 -27.95 -31.92
C GLU A 69 -14.88 -28.36 -31.42
N ASP A 70 -14.33 -29.45 -31.94
CA ASP A 70 -12.97 -29.93 -31.64
C ASP A 70 -11.88 -29.05 -32.29
N GLN A 71 -12.10 -27.74 -32.26
CA GLN A 71 -11.08 -26.75 -32.59
C GLN A 71 -10.22 -26.53 -31.35
N SER A 72 -9.25 -27.41 -31.14
CA SER A 72 -8.10 -27.09 -30.28
C SER A 72 -7.41 -25.85 -30.85
N LEU A 73 -7.14 -24.84 -30.01
CA LEU A 73 -6.48 -23.60 -30.44
C LEU A 73 -5.17 -23.85 -31.22
N PHE A 74 -4.43 -24.89 -30.82
CA PHE A 74 -3.20 -25.34 -31.47
C PHE A 74 -3.08 -26.86 -31.38
N ALA A 75 -2.54 -27.49 -32.44
CA ALA A 75 -2.31 -28.93 -32.47
C ALA A 75 -1.45 -29.37 -31.27
N GLY A 76 -1.98 -30.29 -30.45
CA GLY A 76 -1.30 -30.82 -29.27
C GLY A 76 -1.50 -30.03 -27.96
N MET A 77 -2.25 -28.92 -27.97
CA MET A 77 -2.55 -28.15 -26.75
C MET A 77 -3.91 -28.51 -26.15
N THR A 78 -3.98 -28.55 -24.81
CA THR A 78 -5.21 -28.88 -24.06
C THR A 78 -6.08 -27.63 -23.85
N GLY A 79 -7.34 -27.70 -24.25
CA GLY A 79 -8.35 -26.66 -24.00
C GLY A 79 -9.07 -26.20 -25.27
N LYS A 80 -10.38 -26.02 -25.17
CA LYS A 80 -11.23 -25.59 -26.28
C LYS A 80 -11.39 -24.07 -26.28
N LYS A 81 -11.51 -23.47 -27.47
CA LYS A 81 -11.64 -22.02 -27.66
C LYS A 81 -12.89 -21.50 -26.93
N VAL A 82 -12.76 -20.31 -26.34
CA VAL A 82 -13.90 -19.50 -25.89
C VAL A 82 -13.95 -18.29 -26.81
N ILE A 83 -15.14 -17.95 -27.28
CA ILE A 83 -15.41 -16.90 -28.26
C ILE A 83 -16.56 -16.03 -27.78
N GLN A 84 -16.79 -14.90 -28.45
CA GLN A 84 -18.01 -14.15 -28.34
C GLN A 84 -18.85 -14.41 -29.60
N THR A 85 -20.12 -14.79 -29.44
CA THR A 85 -21.02 -15.03 -30.58
C THR A 85 -22.37 -14.37 -30.37
N GLU A 86 -23.04 -14.06 -31.48
CA GLU A 86 -24.46 -13.76 -31.45
C GLU A 86 -25.25 -15.02 -31.09
N GLU A 87 -26.48 -14.83 -30.63
CA GLU A 87 -27.33 -15.89 -30.10
C GLU A 87 -27.74 -16.88 -31.22
N ILE A 88 -26.83 -17.80 -31.58
CA ILE A 88 -27.05 -18.79 -32.63
C ILE A 88 -27.36 -20.15 -31.98
N LYS A 89 -28.66 -20.39 -31.74
CA LYS A 89 -29.36 -21.70 -31.65
C LYS A 89 -28.87 -22.76 -30.64
N LYS A 90 -27.79 -22.56 -29.89
CA LYS A 90 -27.30 -23.50 -28.85
C LYS A 90 -27.06 -22.79 -27.53
N GLU A 91 -28.15 -22.57 -26.79
CA GLU A 91 -28.15 -21.98 -25.44
C GLU A 91 -27.16 -22.67 -24.48
N SER A 92 -26.95 -23.98 -24.63
CA SER A 92 -26.06 -24.77 -23.77
C SER A 92 -24.59 -24.33 -23.79
N CYS A 93 -24.13 -23.58 -24.80
CA CYS A 93 -22.74 -23.15 -24.94
C CYS A 93 -22.46 -21.73 -24.39
N THR A 94 -23.51 -20.92 -24.17
CA THR A 94 -23.40 -19.57 -23.59
C THR A 94 -23.67 -19.54 -22.09
N GLU A 95 -24.12 -20.66 -21.54
CA GLU A 95 -24.43 -20.87 -20.13
C GLU A 95 -23.19 -21.19 -19.29
N TRP A 96 -23.03 -20.44 -18.20
CA TRP A 96 -21.97 -20.61 -17.22
C TRP A 96 -22.57 -20.73 -15.82
N GLU A 97 -22.16 -21.76 -15.09
CA GLU A 97 -22.50 -22.00 -13.69
C GLU A 97 -21.37 -21.44 -12.80
N PRO A 98 -21.59 -20.33 -12.08
CA PRO A 98 -20.57 -19.73 -11.22
C PRO A 98 -20.44 -20.47 -9.89
N ARG A 99 -19.31 -21.14 -9.69
CA ARG A 99 -18.97 -21.84 -8.44
C ARG A 99 -17.96 -21.04 -7.64
N THR A 100 -18.38 -20.58 -6.47
CA THR A 100 -17.49 -19.87 -5.54
C THR A 100 -16.47 -20.84 -4.94
N GLU A 101 -15.21 -20.44 -4.96
CA GLU A 101 -14.11 -21.19 -4.37
C GLU A 101 -13.33 -20.27 -3.44
N GLY A 102 -13.50 -20.48 -2.14
CA GLY A 102 -13.09 -19.50 -1.14
C GLY A 102 -13.94 -18.22 -1.18
N LEU A 103 -13.38 -17.13 -0.63
CA LEU A 103 -14.12 -15.88 -0.38
C LEU A 103 -14.06 -14.85 -1.53
N TYR A 104 -13.18 -15.03 -2.53
CA TYR A 104 -12.95 -14.01 -3.58
C TYR A 104 -12.90 -14.56 -4.99
N TYR A 105 -12.87 -15.88 -5.15
CA TYR A 105 -12.70 -16.51 -6.46
C TYR A 105 -13.97 -17.23 -6.90
N VAL A 106 -14.18 -17.22 -8.20
CA VAL A 106 -15.21 -17.98 -8.87
C VAL A 106 -14.60 -18.82 -10.00
N LYS A 107 -15.08 -20.05 -10.11
CA LYS A 107 -14.92 -20.90 -11.28
C LYS A 107 -16.18 -20.79 -12.12
N LEU A 108 -16.05 -20.48 -13.41
CA LEU A 108 -17.18 -20.49 -14.34
C LEU A 108 -17.21 -21.83 -15.05
N ARG A 109 -18.19 -22.66 -14.73
CA ARG A 109 -18.33 -24.02 -15.24
C ARG A 109 -19.32 -24.07 -16.41
N THR A 110 -18.93 -24.71 -17.52
CA THR A 110 -19.82 -25.03 -18.63
C THR A 110 -20.72 -26.23 -18.30
N ARG A 111 -21.84 -26.42 -19.02
CA ARG A 111 -22.69 -27.61 -18.89
C ARG A 111 -21.91 -28.93 -19.04
N SER A 112 -20.86 -28.93 -19.86
CA SER A 112 -19.97 -30.08 -20.06
C SER A 112 -19.03 -30.42 -18.88
N GLY A 113 -19.02 -29.60 -17.82
CA GLY A 113 -18.16 -29.79 -16.64
C GLY A 113 -16.77 -29.16 -16.73
N LYS A 114 -16.44 -28.48 -17.83
CA LYS A 114 -15.17 -27.74 -18.02
C LYS A 114 -15.25 -26.33 -17.45
N PHE A 115 -14.11 -25.74 -17.11
CA PHE A 115 -14.04 -24.42 -16.49
C PHE A 115 -13.39 -23.38 -17.40
N LEU A 116 -13.84 -22.13 -17.32
CA LEU A 116 -13.21 -21.00 -17.99
C LEU A 116 -11.78 -20.80 -17.47
N ARG A 117 -10.82 -20.75 -18.37
CA ARG A 117 -9.38 -20.78 -18.08
C ARG A 117 -8.67 -19.58 -18.73
N ALA A 118 -7.93 -18.85 -17.90
CA ALA A 118 -7.02 -17.79 -18.32
C ALA A 118 -5.63 -18.37 -18.62
N ASN A 119 -5.19 -18.29 -19.86
CA ASN A 119 -3.91 -18.87 -20.27
C ASN A 119 -2.72 -17.91 -20.14
N GLY A 120 -1.78 -18.28 -19.28
CA GLY A 120 -0.44 -17.69 -19.21
C GLY A 120 0.58 -18.46 -20.04
N GLY A 121 1.65 -17.80 -20.48
CA GLY A 121 2.76 -18.45 -21.19
C GLY A 121 3.35 -17.66 -22.35
N SER A 122 4.00 -18.36 -23.27
CA SER A 122 4.56 -17.80 -24.50
C SER A 122 3.50 -17.71 -25.61
N PRO A 123 3.64 -16.79 -26.58
CA PRO A 123 2.83 -16.80 -27.79
C PRO A 123 2.91 -18.17 -28.49
N PRO A 124 1.83 -18.65 -29.13
CA PRO A 124 0.55 -17.95 -29.36
C PRO A 124 -0.48 -18.13 -28.22
N TRP A 125 -0.12 -18.85 -27.15
CA TRP A 125 -0.98 -19.17 -26.01
C TRP A 125 -1.20 -18.01 -25.04
N ARG A 126 -0.23 -17.10 -24.98
CA ARG A 126 -0.24 -15.93 -24.09
C ARG A 126 -1.51 -15.10 -24.28
N ASN A 127 -2.18 -14.79 -23.18
CA ASN A 127 -3.39 -13.96 -23.14
C ASN A 127 -4.62 -14.58 -23.81
N THR A 128 -4.60 -15.88 -24.14
CA THR A 128 -5.78 -16.56 -24.67
C THR A 128 -6.72 -16.99 -23.55
N VAL A 129 -7.98 -17.25 -23.90
CA VAL A 129 -9.00 -17.75 -22.98
C VAL A 129 -9.58 -19.04 -23.55
N THR A 130 -9.61 -20.08 -22.74
CA THR A 130 -10.09 -21.42 -23.12
C THR A 130 -11.05 -21.94 -22.07
N HIS A 131 -11.68 -23.08 -22.34
CA HIS A 131 -12.34 -23.85 -21.30
C HIS A 131 -11.80 -25.28 -21.26
N ASP A 132 -11.42 -25.74 -20.07
CA ASP A 132 -10.86 -27.08 -19.86
C ASP A 132 -10.99 -27.51 -18.39
N VAL A 133 -10.68 -28.76 -18.10
CA VAL A 133 -10.47 -29.26 -16.73
C VAL A 133 -8.97 -29.21 -16.42
N PRO A 134 -8.51 -28.46 -15.42
CA PRO A 134 -7.10 -28.43 -15.05
C PRO A 134 -6.65 -29.82 -14.56
N ARG A 135 -5.84 -30.52 -15.38
CA ARG A 135 -5.33 -31.87 -15.09
C ARG A 135 -4.09 -31.89 -14.19
N ARG A 136 -3.42 -30.74 -14.03
CA ARG A 136 -2.16 -30.60 -13.27
C ARG A 136 -2.35 -29.62 -12.12
N THR A 137 -1.71 -29.91 -10.99
CA THR A 137 -1.69 -29.05 -9.79
C THR A 137 -1.26 -27.62 -10.10
N ALA A 138 -0.24 -27.44 -10.95
CA ALA A 138 0.27 -26.13 -11.35
C ALA A 138 -0.71 -25.26 -12.18
N THR A 139 -1.82 -25.83 -12.66
CA THR A 139 -2.80 -25.13 -13.50
C THR A 139 -4.16 -24.93 -12.82
N GLN A 140 -4.27 -25.30 -11.55
CA GLN A 140 -5.51 -25.17 -10.78
C GLN A 140 -5.94 -23.70 -10.63
N ASP A 141 -4.99 -22.79 -10.45
CA ASP A 141 -5.29 -21.37 -10.27
C ASP A 141 -5.72 -20.67 -11.58
N TRP A 142 -5.52 -21.33 -12.73
CA TRP A 142 -5.79 -20.71 -14.03
C TRP A 142 -7.27 -20.61 -14.34
N VAL A 143 -8.11 -21.34 -13.60
CA VAL A 143 -9.57 -21.32 -13.71
C VAL A 143 -10.23 -20.49 -12.61
N LEU A 144 -9.44 -19.87 -11.73
CA LEU A 144 -9.91 -18.96 -10.70
C LEU A 144 -10.01 -17.55 -11.26
N TRP A 145 -11.19 -16.95 -11.12
CA TRP A 145 -11.48 -15.59 -11.52
C TRP A 145 -11.95 -14.78 -10.32
N GLN A 146 -11.40 -13.58 -10.15
CA GLN A 146 -11.94 -12.59 -9.24
C GLN A 146 -13.00 -11.76 -9.96
N VAL A 147 -14.13 -11.49 -9.29
CA VAL A 147 -15.27 -10.78 -9.87
C VAL A 147 -15.31 -9.35 -9.35
N ASP A 148 -15.16 -8.38 -10.24
CA ASP A 148 -15.35 -6.96 -9.92
C ASP A 148 -16.73 -6.54 -10.39
N VAL A 149 -17.60 -6.15 -9.46
CA VAL A 149 -18.96 -5.66 -9.73
C VAL A 149 -18.92 -4.28 -10.39
N VAL A 150 -19.74 -4.07 -11.43
CA VAL A 150 -19.88 -2.81 -12.16
C VAL A 150 -21.36 -2.46 -12.34
N ASP A 151 -21.83 -1.36 -11.75
CA ASP A 151 -23.21 -0.89 -11.92
C ASP A 151 -23.41 -0.16 -13.26
N ILE A 152 -24.46 -0.53 -14.00
CA ILE A 152 -24.76 0.01 -15.36
C ILE A 152 -25.61 1.29 -15.30
N LEU A 153 -26.14 1.69 -14.14
CA LEU A 153 -27.06 2.84 -14.01
C LEU A 153 -26.42 4.21 -14.30
N GLN A 154 -25.13 4.27 -14.59
CA GLN A 154 -24.38 5.50 -14.78
C GLN A 154 -24.22 5.97 -16.24
N LEU A 155 -24.70 5.23 -17.24
CA LEU A 155 -24.40 5.55 -18.65
C LEU A 155 -25.60 5.67 -19.59
N ASN A 156 -26.82 5.37 -19.14
CA ASN A 156 -28.00 5.52 -20.00
C ASN A 156 -28.53 6.96 -20.08
N ASP A 157 -28.20 7.83 -19.11
CA ASP A 157 -28.59 9.26 -19.14
C ASP A 157 -27.61 10.15 -19.93
N SER A 158 -26.49 9.61 -20.43
CA SER A 158 -25.48 10.39 -21.15
C SER A 158 -25.47 10.14 -22.67
N LEU A 159 -26.43 9.38 -23.19
CA LEU A 159 -26.48 8.98 -24.62
C LEU A 159 -27.61 9.61 -25.43
N SER A 160 -28.37 10.57 -24.89
CA SER A 160 -29.40 11.27 -25.66
C SER A 160 -28.98 12.63 -26.24
N ASN A 161 -27.86 13.23 -25.80
CA ASN A 161 -27.45 14.56 -26.25
C ASN A 161 -25.95 14.64 -26.59
N ALA A 162 -25.57 14.13 -27.76
CA ALA A 162 -24.42 14.65 -28.53
C ALA A 162 -24.44 14.00 -29.92
N VAL A 163 -25.32 14.53 -30.77
CA VAL A 163 -25.14 14.42 -32.22
C VAL A 163 -23.84 15.12 -32.60
N SER A 164 -23.01 14.39 -33.34
CA SER A 164 -22.03 14.82 -34.34
C SER A 164 -21.12 15.99 -33.99
N PHE A 165 -19.80 15.76 -33.90
CA PHE A 165 -18.83 16.37 -34.81
C PHE A 165 -17.63 15.43 -35.00
N SER A 166 -17.18 15.38 -36.24
CA SER A 166 -16.29 14.41 -36.87
C SER A 166 -14.82 14.49 -36.46
N SER A 167 -14.18 13.35 -36.66
CA SER A 167 -12.74 13.08 -36.72
C SER A 167 -11.89 14.15 -37.39
N PHE A 168 -10.70 14.35 -36.83
CA PHE A 168 -9.48 14.60 -37.58
C PHE A 168 -8.33 13.88 -36.86
N SER A 169 -7.74 12.90 -37.55
CA SER A 169 -6.44 12.34 -37.23
C SER A 169 -5.37 13.26 -37.79
N SER A 170 -4.28 13.48 -37.04
CA SER A 170 -2.93 13.53 -37.63
C SER A 170 -1.87 13.19 -36.60
N SER A 171 -1.11 12.17 -36.94
CA SER A 171 0.20 11.77 -36.44
C SER A 171 1.30 12.77 -36.80
N THR A 172 2.27 13.03 -35.92
CA THR A 172 3.74 12.92 -36.19
C THR A 172 4.62 13.23 -34.97
N THR A 173 5.54 12.30 -34.68
CA THR A 173 7.00 12.42 -34.48
C THR A 173 7.60 13.65 -33.77
N TYR A 174 8.26 13.40 -32.62
CA TYR A 174 9.24 14.25 -31.91
C TYR A 174 10.56 14.41 -32.70
N PRO A 175 11.36 15.50 -32.53
CA PRO A 175 12.28 15.62 -31.39
C PRO A 175 12.65 17.03 -30.84
N GLU A 176 13.12 17.01 -29.57
CA GLU A 176 14.14 17.82 -28.84
C GLU A 176 13.96 19.33 -28.47
N GLU A 177 14.13 19.55 -27.16
CA GLU A 177 14.73 20.66 -26.35
C GLU A 177 14.37 22.16 -26.55
N PHE A 178 13.79 22.82 -25.53
CA PHE A 178 14.46 23.63 -24.47
C PHE A 178 13.41 24.33 -23.55
N SER A 179 13.82 24.63 -22.31
CA SER A 179 13.08 25.25 -21.19
C SER A 179 12.52 26.67 -21.44
N ASP A 180 11.40 27.02 -20.78
CA ASP A 180 11.40 28.04 -19.70
C ASP A 180 10.10 28.05 -18.85
N SER A 181 10.23 28.55 -17.61
CA SER A 181 9.22 28.69 -16.54
C SER A 181 8.26 29.89 -16.82
N ASP A 182 7.13 30.21 -16.19
CA ASP A 182 6.58 29.98 -14.84
C ASP A 182 5.07 30.44 -14.80
N SER A 183 4.35 29.98 -13.77
CA SER A 183 3.22 30.62 -13.05
C SER A 183 1.93 31.13 -13.74
N GLY A 184 0.79 30.52 -13.38
CA GLY A 184 -0.56 31.07 -13.60
C GLY A 184 -1.74 30.20 -13.15
N SER A 185 -1.93 30.07 -11.82
CA SER A 185 -3.15 29.87 -11.00
C SER A 185 -4.39 29.04 -11.44
N PRO A 186 -5.13 28.43 -10.47
CA PRO A 186 -6.07 27.34 -10.73
C PRO A 186 -7.48 27.85 -11.06
N VAL A 187 -8.07 27.30 -12.12
CA VAL A 187 -9.52 27.41 -12.34
C VAL A 187 -10.22 26.40 -11.44
N VAL A 188 -10.89 26.94 -10.42
CA VAL A 188 -11.91 26.27 -9.62
C VAL A 188 -13.03 25.76 -10.52
N SER A 189 -13.04 24.46 -10.82
CA SER A 189 -14.20 23.81 -11.44
C SER A 189 -15.16 23.32 -10.37
N LEU A 190 -16.30 23.99 -10.34
CA LEU A 190 -17.47 23.73 -9.52
C LEU A 190 -17.94 22.27 -9.71
N GLY A 191 -18.24 21.60 -8.59
CA GLY A 191 -18.47 20.16 -8.51
C GLY A 191 -19.54 19.63 -9.45
N SER A 192 -19.18 18.57 -10.18
CA SER A 192 -20.12 17.66 -10.82
C SER A 192 -20.45 16.53 -9.84
N PRO A 193 -21.71 16.34 -9.44
CA PRO A 193 -22.09 15.22 -8.60
C PRO A 193 -22.10 13.95 -9.47
N HIS A 194 -21.33 12.95 -9.05
CA HIS A 194 -21.16 11.61 -9.64
C HIS A 194 -19.91 11.33 -10.49
N ALA A 195 -18.75 11.78 -10.01
CA ALA A 195 -17.55 10.94 -10.06
C ALA A 195 -17.76 9.73 -9.11
N PHE A 196 -18.01 8.54 -9.65
CA PHE A 196 -18.02 7.32 -8.82
C PHE A 196 -16.59 7.03 -8.38
N LEU A 197 -16.31 7.54 -7.18
CA LEU A 197 -15.23 7.25 -6.25
C LEU A 197 -14.17 6.29 -6.83
N ARG A 198 -13.05 6.89 -7.27
CA ARG A 198 -11.73 6.32 -6.96
C ARG A 198 -11.74 6.14 -5.44
N GLU A 199 -12.15 4.96 -4.94
CA GLU A 199 -11.98 4.65 -3.52
C GLU A 199 -10.53 4.98 -3.20
N SER A 200 -10.35 5.97 -2.33
CA SER A 200 -9.04 6.38 -1.88
C SER A 200 -8.37 5.17 -1.24
N GLY A 201 -7.03 5.15 -1.18
CA GLY A 201 -6.35 4.02 -0.54
C GLY A 201 -6.86 3.78 0.88
N MET A 202 -7.30 4.83 1.57
CA MET A 202 -7.95 4.79 2.88
C MET A 202 -9.33 4.14 2.88
N ASP A 203 -10.17 4.39 1.86
CA ASP A 203 -11.53 3.84 1.77
C ASP A 203 -11.52 2.30 1.71
N LEU A 204 -10.48 1.72 1.09
CA LEU A 204 -10.26 0.27 1.07
C LEU A 204 -10.16 -0.33 2.48
N PHE A 205 -9.57 0.41 3.41
CA PHE A 205 -9.35 -0.07 4.77
C PHE A 205 -10.49 0.26 5.71
N GLN A 206 -11.39 1.21 5.40
CA GLN A 206 -12.50 1.61 6.29
C GLN A 206 -13.36 0.44 6.78
N LYS A 207 -13.56 -0.56 5.92
CA LYS A 207 -14.34 -1.75 6.24
C LYS A 207 -13.47 -2.89 6.80
N ALA A 208 -12.15 -2.76 6.77
CA ALA A 208 -11.21 -3.81 7.13
C ALA A 208 -10.78 -3.69 8.60
N LYS A 209 -10.88 -4.81 9.33
CA LYS A 209 -10.32 -4.96 10.67
C LYS A 209 -9.00 -5.72 10.62
N VAL A 210 -8.93 -6.79 9.84
CA VAL A 210 -7.72 -7.60 9.64
C VAL A 210 -7.49 -7.82 8.16
N VAL A 211 -6.25 -7.64 7.71
CA VAL A 211 -5.83 -7.76 6.31
C VAL A 211 -4.63 -8.69 6.14
N ARG A 212 -4.38 -9.13 4.91
CA ARG A 212 -3.09 -9.66 4.47
C ARG A 212 -2.62 -8.87 3.26
N PHE A 213 -1.32 -8.68 3.15
CA PHE A 213 -0.70 -8.04 2.00
C PHE A 213 -0.03 -9.08 1.12
N ARG A 214 -0.45 -9.19 -0.14
CA ARG A 214 0.20 -10.04 -1.14
C ARG A 214 1.03 -9.17 -2.08
N SER A 215 2.32 -9.47 -2.13
CA SER A 215 3.29 -8.79 -2.99
C SER A 215 3.13 -9.20 -4.46
N HIS A 216 3.78 -8.45 -5.35
CA HIS A 216 3.94 -8.79 -6.77
C HIS A 216 4.57 -10.18 -7.02
N HIS A 217 5.23 -10.78 -6.03
CA HIS A 217 5.83 -12.12 -6.15
C HIS A 217 4.90 -13.26 -5.69
N ASP A 218 3.60 -12.99 -5.54
CA ASP A 218 2.60 -13.93 -5.03
C ASP A 218 2.98 -14.50 -3.65
N LYS A 219 3.59 -13.64 -2.82
CA LYS A 219 3.96 -13.93 -1.44
C LYS A 219 3.35 -12.92 -0.49
N TYR A 220 2.99 -13.38 0.69
CA TYR A 220 2.36 -12.61 1.73
C TYR A 220 3.39 -11.96 2.63
N LEU A 221 3.09 -10.77 3.16
CA LEU A 221 3.87 -10.12 4.22
C LEU A 221 3.65 -10.87 5.55
N LEU A 222 4.72 -11.43 6.11
CA LEU A 222 4.68 -12.18 7.37
C LEU A 222 5.49 -11.47 8.46
N ALA A 223 4.97 -11.50 9.68
CA ALA A 223 5.72 -11.23 10.90
C ALA A 223 6.51 -12.49 11.30
N GLU A 224 7.83 -12.41 11.43
CA GLU A 224 8.65 -13.56 11.81
C GLU A 224 8.50 -13.92 13.29
N ASP A 225 8.80 -15.18 13.61
CA ASP A 225 8.69 -15.72 14.98
C ASP A 225 9.80 -15.19 15.91
N ASP A 226 10.82 -14.51 15.38
CA ASP A 226 11.80 -13.74 16.15
C ASP A 226 11.18 -12.48 16.79
N GLU A 227 9.94 -12.16 16.42
CA GLU A 227 9.19 -10.98 16.82
C GLU A 227 9.92 -9.65 16.58
N GLU A 228 10.90 -9.62 15.69
CA GLU A 228 11.67 -8.42 15.34
C GLU A 228 11.61 -8.17 13.82
N THR A 229 11.73 -9.22 13.01
CA THR A 229 11.82 -9.12 11.56
C THR A 229 10.49 -9.40 10.87
N VAL A 230 10.42 -8.99 9.61
CA VAL A 230 9.31 -9.29 8.71
C VAL A 230 9.86 -9.83 7.40
N CYS A 231 9.13 -10.76 6.79
CA CYS A 231 9.54 -11.43 5.57
C CYS A 231 8.37 -11.53 4.58
N GLN A 232 8.62 -12.19 3.46
CA GLN A 232 7.55 -12.67 2.58
C GLN A 232 7.64 -14.18 2.36
N ASP A 233 6.49 -14.84 2.43
CA ASP A 233 6.35 -16.28 2.17
C ASP A 233 5.07 -16.59 1.38
N ARG A 234 5.02 -17.74 0.70
CA ARG A 234 3.83 -18.15 -0.05
C ARG A 234 2.68 -18.55 0.86
N ASN A 235 2.96 -18.94 2.10
CA ASN A 235 1.93 -19.41 3.01
C ASN A 235 1.17 -18.25 3.66
N GLY A 236 0.12 -17.75 2.99
CA GLY A 236 -0.73 -16.68 3.52
C GLY A 236 -1.76 -17.12 4.57
N THR A 237 -1.84 -18.41 4.90
CA THR A 237 -2.87 -18.92 5.83
C THR A 237 -2.45 -18.81 7.30
N VAL A 238 -1.16 -18.63 7.57
CA VAL A 238 -0.61 -18.52 8.91
C VAL A 238 -1.07 -17.25 9.61
N LYS A 239 -1.15 -17.31 10.95
CA LYS A 239 -1.43 -16.14 11.79
C LYS A 239 -0.44 -14.99 11.54
N ASN A 240 0.81 -15.32 11.22
CA ASN A 240 1.90 -14.38 10.94
C ASN A 240 1.64 -13.48 9.73
N ALA A 241 0.78 -13.91 8.80
CA ALA A 241 0.40 -13.13 7.62
C ALA A 241 -0.75 -12.14 7.89
N LYS A 242 -1.39 -12.21 9.07
CA LYS A 242 -2.55 -11.38 9.44
C LYS A 242 -2.09 -10.10 10.14
N TRP A 243 -2.54 -8.97 9.61
CA TRP A 243 -2.23 -7.64 10.12
C TRP A 243 -3.53 -6.95 10.52
N THR A 244 -3.64 -6.56 11.78
CA THR A 244 -4.78 -5.77 12.28
C THR A 244 -4.60 -4.32 11.88
N VAL A 245 -5.65 -3.71 11.35
CA VAL A 245 -5.65 -2.32 10.89
C VAL A 245 -6.08 -1.41 12.03
N GLU A 246 -5.21 -0.47 12.41
CA GLU A 246 -5.51 0.58 13.38
C GLU A 246 -5.53 1.94 12.67
N PHE A 247 -6.64 2.67 12.83
CA PHE A 247 -6.81 4.01 12.30
C PHE A 247 -6.17 5.03 13.23
N VAL A 248 -5.49 6.01 12.65
CA VAL A 248 -4.96 7.16 13.39
C VAL A 248 -5.95 8.31 13.25
N GLU A 249 -6.47 8.80 14.37
CA GLU A 249 -7.49 9.85 14.39
C GLU A 249 -7.08 11.09 13.59
N ASN A 250 -8.05 11.64 12.85
CA ASN A 250 -7.89 12.87 12.04
C ASN A 250 -6.72 12.84 11.04
N SER A 251 -6.37 11.65 10.53
CA SER A 251 -5.25 11.50 9.60
C SER A 251 -5.53 10.47 8.50
N ASN A 252 -4.75 10.54 7.41
CA ASN A 252 -4.83 9.61 6.28
C ASN A 252 -3.78 8.49 6.37
N VAL A 253 -3.39 8.12 7.59
CA VAL A 253 -2.40 7.06 7.85
C VAL A 253 -3.00 5.94 8.69
N LEU A 254 -2.47 4.75 8.48
CA LEU A 254 -2.83 3.53 9.18
C LEU A 254 -1.62 2.97 9.92
N ARG A 255 -1.90 2.22 10.97
CA ARG A 255 -0.93 1.39 11.68
C ARG A 255 -1.33 -0.08 11.49
N PHE A 256 -0.34 -0.93 11.26
CA PHE A 256 -0.58 -2.36 11.06
C PHE A 256 0.04 -3.16 12.19
N LYS A 257 -0.79 -3.91 12.90
CA LYS A 257 -0.37 -4.68 14.07
C LYS A 257 -0.28 -6.17 13.74
N SER A 258 0.87 -6.77 14.00
CA SER A 258 1.15 -8.20 13.78
C SER A 258 0.39 -9.08 14.79
N CYS A 259 0.42 -10.39 14.56
CA CYS A 259 -0.12 -11.38 15.49
C CYS A 259 0.59 -11.41 16.86
N PHE A 260 1.78 -10.81 16.97
CA PHE A 260 2.54 -10.65 18.21
C PHE A 260 2.20 -9.35 18.95
N GLY A 261 1.24 -8.57 18.44
CA GLY A 261 0.87 -7.28 19.03
C GLY A 261 1.87 -6.16 18.77
N LYS A 262 2.82 -6.36 17.84
CA LYS A 262 3.84 -5.40 17.43
C LYS A 262 3.41 -4.67 16.16
N TYR A 263 3.97 -3.49 15.91
CA TYR A 263 3.60 -2.67 14.76
C TYR A 263 4.58 -2.85 13.60
N LEU A 264 4.08 -2.79 12.36
CA LEU A 264 4.90 -2.72 11.16
C LEU A 264 5.61 -1.36 11.11
N THR A 265 6.92 -1.40 11.27
CA THR A 265 7.75 -0.21 11.54
C THR A 265 8.76 0.04 10.44
N ALA A 266 8.72 1.24 9.90
CA ALA A 266 9.70 1.78 8.97
C ALA A 266 10.97 2.23 9.71
N SER A 267 12.07 1.49 9.59
CA SER A 267 13.31 1.84 10.28
C SER A 267 14.26 2.67 9.41
N ASN A 268 15.16 3.40 10.05
CA ASN A 268 16.28 4.05 9.37
C ASN A 268 17.49 3.12 9.14
N MET A 269 17.40 1.84 9.54
CA MET A 269 18.50 0.89 9.39
C MET A 269 18.59 0.42 7.94
N PRO A 270 19.76 0.43 7.29
CA PRO A 270 19.93 -0.18 5.98
C PRO A 270 19.74 -1.71 6.07
N LEU A 271 19.19 -2.33 5.02
CA LEU A 271 19.05 -3.80 4.98
C LEU A 271 20.41 -4.47 4.80
N PHE A 272 21.17 -4.05 3.79
CA PHE A 272 22.53 -4.50 3.50
C PHE A 272 23.40 -3.32 3.04
N LEU A 273 24.68 -3.38 3.38
CA LEU A 273 25.67 -2.39 2.98
C LEU A 273 25.81 -2.33 1.45
N GLY A 274 25.54 -1.16 0.87
CA GLY A 274 25.62 -0.92 -0.58
C GLY A 274 24.36 -1.26 -1.38
N MET A 275 23.29 -1.75 -0.74
CA MET A 275 21.99 -2.00 -1.39
C MET A 275 20.98 -0.90 -1.03
N SER A 276 20.14 -0.53 -1.98
CA SER A 276 19.10 0.50 -1.79
C SER A 276 17.93 -0.03 -0.97
N GLY A 277 17.49 0.73 0.03
CA GLY A 277 16.33 0.40 0.85
C GLY A 277 16.66 0.11 2.31
N LYS A 278 15.75 0.55 3.18
CA LYS A 278 15.89 0.45 4.63
C LYS A 278 14.97 -0.65 5.18
N LYS A 279 15.36 -1.25 6.31
CA LYS A 279 14.64 -2.36 6.95
C LYS A 279 13.25 -1.92 7.38
N VAL A 280 12.29 -2.82 7.17
CA VAL A 280 11.01 -2.80 7.86
C VAL A 280 11.05 -3.89 8.91
N LEU A 281 10.53 -3.60 10.10
CA LEU A 281 10.59 -4.46 11.26
C LEU A 281 9.21 -4.55 11.92
N GLN A 282 9.07 -5.42 12.91
CA GLN A 282 7.96 -5.38 13.85
C GLN A 282 8.47 -4.92 15.22
N THR A 283 7.96 -3.80 15.73
CA THR A 283 8.43 -3.24 17.00
C THR A 283 7.28 -2.84 17.91
N VAL A 284 7.54 -2.82 19.22
CA VAL A 284 6.67 -2.14 20.19
C VAL A 284 7.28 -0.76 20.45
N PRO A 285 6.70 0.31 19.91
CA PRO A 285 7.24 1.65 20.11
C PRO A 285 7.07 2.08 21.57
N ARG A 286 8.03 2.85 22.11
CA ARG A 286 7.86 3.50 23.44
C ARG A 286 6.79 4.59 23.39
N ARG A 287 6.63 5.23 22.23
CA ARG A 287 5.62 6.23 21.89
C ARG A 287 5.24 6.06 20.43
N LEU A 288 3.95 6.11 20.12
CA LEU A 288 3.45 6.01 18.75
C LEU A 288 4.01 7.19 17.93
N ASP A 289 4.93 6.89 17.02
CA ASP A 289 5.62 7.87 16.19
C ASP A 289 5.36 7.64 14.70
N SER A 290 5.89 8.53 13.86
CA SER A 290 5.69 8.48 12.41
C SER A 290 6.33 7.28 11.72
N SER A 291 7.15 6.48 12.41
CA SER A 291 7.77 5.28 11.83
C SER A 291 6.76 4.14 11.65
N LEU A 292 5.61 4.22 12.32
CA LEU A 292 4.54 3.22 12.30
C LEU A 292 3.42 3.57 11.31
N GLU A 293 3.48 4.78 10.78
CA GLU A 293 2.39 5.41 10.03
C GLU A 293 2.58 5.18 8.54
N TRP A 294 1.61 4.48 7.96
CA TRP A 294 1.59 4.12 6.55
C TRP A 294 0.37 4.75 5.88
N GLU A 295 0.62 5.60 4.91
CA GLU A 295 -0.41 6.19 4.05
C GLU A 295 -0.70 5.21 2.90
N PRO A 296 -1.90 4.62 2.84
CA PRO A 296 -2.30 3.81 1.71
C PRO A 296 -2.65 4.68 0.51
N ILE A 297 -1.94 4.47 -0.60
CA ILE A 297 -2.15 5.16 -1.87
C ILE A 297 -2.68 4.15 -2.89
N ARG A 298 -3.87 4.45 -3.42
CA ARG A 298 -4.53 3.57 -4.40
C ARG A 298 -3.86 3.66 -5.77
N GLU A 299 -3.44 2.52 -6.30
CA GLU A 299 -2.91 2.40 -7.66
C GLU A 299 -3.58 1.23 -8.38
N GLY A 300 -4.60 1.55 -9.18
CA GLY A 300 -5.47 0.54 -9.78
C GLY A 300 -6.14 -0.31 -8.71
N MET A 301 -5.88 -1.63 -8.74
CA MET A 301 -6.41 -2.59 -7.75
C MET A 301 -5.44 -2.88 -6.61
N GLN A 302 -4.23 -2.33 -6.64
CA GLN A 302 -3.23 -2.51 -5.62
C GLN A 302 -3.12 -1.24 -4.76
N VAL A 303 -2.40 -1.35 -3.66
CA VAL A 303 -2.03 -0.22 -2.83
C VAL A 303 -0.52 -0.13 -2.74
N ARG A 304 -0.05 1.11 -2.68
CA ARG A 304 1.28 1.45 -2.18
C ARG A 304 1.12 1.91 -0.74
N LEU A 305 1.98 1.44 0.14
CA LEU A 305 2.03 1.92 1.52
C LEU A 305 3.20 2.89 1.63
N ARG A 306 2.90 4.19 1.79
CA ARG A 306 3.88 5.27 1.84
C ARG A 306 4.17 5.62 3.30
N THR A 307 5.44 5.69 3.65
CA THR A 307 5.90 6.26 4.92
C THR A 307 5.76 7.79 4.90
N ARG A 308 5.75 8.44 6.07
CA ARG A 308 5.74 9.92 6.16
C ARG A 308 6.88 10.60 5.39
N TYR A 309 8.01 9.91 5.23
CA TYR A 309 9.19 10.39 4.50
C TYR A 309 9.13 10.14 2.99
N GLY A 310 8.01 9.64 2.45
CA GLY A 310 7.81 9.43 1.02
C GLY A 310 8.37 8.11 0.46
N LEU A 311 8.93 7.24 1.30
CA LEU A 311 9.40 5.90 0.90
C LEU A 311 8.23 4.90 0.88
N PHE A 312 8.31 3.87 0.05
CA PHE A 312 7.22 2.89 -0.11
C PHE A 312 7.61 1.51 0.41
N LEU A 313 6.66 0.80 1.04
CA LEU A 313 6.84 -0.60 1.43
C LEU A 313 7.12 -1.46 0.18
N ARG A 314 8.22 -2.19 0.20
CA ARG A 314 8.74 -2.97 -0.94
C ARG A 314 9.01 -4.42 -0.55
N ALA A 315 8.49 -5.34 -1.35
CA ALA A 315 8.78 -6.77 -1.29
C ALA A 315 10.00 -7.11 -2.17
N ASN A 316 11.08 -7.60 -1.58
CA ASN A 316 12.31 -7.90 -2.31
C ASN A 316 12.36 -9.32 -2.89
N GLY A 317 12.52 -9.42 -4.20
CA GLY A 317 12.80 -10.67 -4.91
C GLY A 317 14.27 -11.09 -4.86
N GLY A 318 14.74 -11.84 -5.85
CA GLY A 318 16.19 -12.05 -6.08
C GLY A 318 16.83 -13.20 -5.27
N VAL A 319 18.09 -13.03 -4.86
CA VAL A 319 18.92 -14.04 -4.17
C VAL A 319 19.04 -13.74 -2.68
N PRO A 320 19.23 -14.74 -1.80
CA PRO A 320 19.55 -14.49 -0.39
C PRO A 320 20.82 -13.63 -0.26
N PRO A 321 20.90 -12.73 0.74
CA PRO A 321 19.93 -12.51 1.80
C PRO A 321 18.82 -11.49 1.45
N TRP A 322 18.83 -10.96 0.22
CA TRP A 322 17.82 -10.00 -0.28
C TRP A 322 16.46 -10.67 -0.51
N ARG A 323 16.48 -11.91 -0.99
CA ARG A 323 15.30 -12.73 -1.23
C ARG A 323 14.44 -12.78 0.03
N ASN A 324 13.15 -12.55 -0.16
CA ASN A 324 12.13 -12.62 0.88
C ASN A 324 12.22 -11.55 1.96
N SER A 325 13.12 -10.57 1.84
CA SER A 325 13.16 -9.44 2.75
C SER A 325 12.10 -8.39 2.42
N ILE A 326 11.74 -7.60 3.43
CA ILE A 326 10.85 -6.44 3.30
C ILE A 326 11.64 -5.18 3.64
N THR A 327 11.52 -4.17 2.78
CA THR A 327 12.19 -2.88 2.95
C THR A 327 11.22 -1.76 2.67
N HIS A 328 11.58 -0.52 2.98
CA HIS A 328 10.96 0.62 2.33
C HIS A 328 11.99 1.40 1.52
N ASP A 329 11.61 1.77 0.30
CA ASP A 329 12.50 2.39 -0.67
C ASP A 329 11.68 3.10 -1.76
N ILE A 330 12.35 3.91 -2.58
CA ILE A 330 11.80 4.39 -3.85
C ILE A 330 12.44 3.56 -4.96
N PRO A 331 11.70 2.71 -5.68
CA PRO A 331 12.28 1.95 -6.78
C PRO A 331 12.77 2.93 -7.87
N HIS A 332 14.07 2.89 -8.17
CA HIS A 332 14.68 3.71 -9.22
C HIS A 332 14.74 2.98 -10.57
N ARG A 333 14.60 1.65 -10.59
CA ARG A 333 14.65 0.82 -11.80
C ARG A 333 13.24 0.40 -12.22
N THR A 334 12.98 0.46 -13.53
CA THR A 334 11.70 0.03 -14.13
C THR A 334 11.33 -1.41 -13.76
N SER A 335 12.29 -2.32 -13.69
CA SER A 335 12.07 -3.73 -13.32
C SER A 335 11.63 -3.97 -11.87
N THR A 336 11.81 -2.97 -11.00
CA THR A 336 11.48 -3.04 -9.56
C THR A 336 10.32 -2.12 -9.17
N GLN A 337 9.74 -1.37 -10.12
CA GLN A 337 8.62 -0.46 -9.86
C GLN A 337 7.40 -1.20 -9.29
N ASP A 338 7.14 -2.41 -9.76
CA ASP A 338 5.98 -3.17 -9.30
C ASP A 338 6.17 -3.82 -7.91
N TRP A 339 7.39 -3.77 -7.34
CA TRP A 339 7.70 -4.43 -6.06
C TRP A 339 7.14 -3.68 -4.85
N ILE A 340 6.66 -2.45 -5.05
CA ILE A 340 5.98 -1.65 -4.03
C ILE A 340 4.45 -1.77 -4.09
N LEU A 341 3.94 -2.55 -5.03
CA LEU A 341 2.51 -2.79 -5.20
C LEU A 341 2.08 -4.00 -4.39
N TRP A 342 1.02 -3.81 -3.60
CA TRP A 342 0.46 -4.83 -2.72
C TRP A 342 -1.03 -5.03 -3.04
N ASP A 343 -1.43 -6.28 -3.26
CA ASP A 343 -2.84 -6.66 -3.17
C ASP A 343 -3.21 -6.78 -1.68
N VAL A 344 -4.42 -6.34 -1.33
CA VAL A 344 -4.94 -6.39 0.05
C VAL A 344 -6.07 -7.39 0.13
N ASP A 345 -5.88 -8.45 0.90
CA ASP A 345 -6.93 -9.43 1.22
C ASP A 345 -7.56 -9.06 2.58
N ILE A 346 -8.85 -8.69 2.62
CA ILE A 346 -9.54 -8.32 3.88
C ILE A 346 -10.10 -9.55 4.58
N ILE A 347 -9.46 -10.03 5.65
CA ILE A 347 -9.82 -11.27 6.34
C ILE A 347 -10.97 -11.08 7.33
N GLU A 348 -11.01 -9.95 8.02
CA GLU A 348 -12.08 -9.61 8.95
C GLU A 348 -12.58 -8.20 8.67
N PHE A 349 -13.89 -8.00 8.72
CA PHE A 349 -14.52 -6.70 8.56
C PHE A 349 -14.73 -6.01 9.92
N GLN A 350 -14.66 -4.69 9.93
CA GLN A 350 -15.08 -3.86 11.06
C GLN A 350 -16.58 -4.14 11.32
N LYS A 351 -16.94 -4.41 12.58
CA LYS A 351 -18.35 -4.54 12.94
C LYS A 351 -18.96 -3.14 12.91
N PRO A 352 -20.10 -2.89 12.22
CA PRO A 352 -20.74 -1.59 12.26
C PRO A 352 -21.00 -1.17 13.71
N PRO A 353 -20.85 0.11 14.06
CA PRO A 353 -21.27 0.61 15.36
C PRO A 353 -22.71 0.14 15.65
N PRO A 354 -23.01 -0.36 16.85
CA PRO A 354 -24.38 -0.71 17.19
C PRO A 354 -25.25 0.52 16.95
N ALA A 355 -26.36 0.34 16.20
CA ALA A 355 -27.30 1.42 15.94
C ALA A 355 -27.69 2.08 17.28
N PRO A 356 -27.75 3.42 17.36
CA PRO A 356 -28.23 4.08 18.57
C PRO A 356 -29.62 3.51 18.87
N ALA A 357 -29.79 2.99 20.09
CA ALA A 357 -31.07 2.46 20.52
C ALA A 357 -32.15 3.53 20.31
N PRO A 358 -33.36 3.15 19.84
CA PRO A 358 -34.44 4.11 19.68
C PRO A 358 -34.66 4.78 21.03
N THR A 359 -34.46 6.11 21.06
CA THR A 359 -34.77 6.93 22.23
C THR A 359 -36.23 6.67 22.61
N PRO A 360 -36.54 6.26 23.86
CA PRO A 360 -37.93 6.15 24.29
C PRO A 360 -38.59 7.51 24.10
N ALA A 361 -39.73 7.52 23.40
CA ALA A 361 -40.51 8.73 23.20
C ALA A 361 -40.81 9.37 24.58
N PRO A 362 -40.61 10.69 24.75
CA PRO A 362 -41.03 11.36 25.98
C PRO A 362 -42.55 11.21 26.11
N ALA A 363 -42.99 10.62 27.21
CA ALA A 363 -44.40 10.56 27.59
C ALA A 363 -44.96 11.99 27.72
N PRO A 364 -46.23 12.23 27.37
CA PRO A 364 -46.83 13.55 27.47
C PRO A 364 -47.00 13.94 28.94
N THR A 365 -46.25 14.95 29.38
CA THR A 365 -46.45 15.58 30.69
C THR A 365 -47.71 16.46 30.67
N PRO A 366 -48.57 16.41 31.69
CA PRO A 366 -49.77 17.25 31.77
C PRO A 366 -49.46 18.73 31.96
N ALA A 367 -50.39 19.58 31.50
CA ALA A 367 -50.34 21.03 31.48
C ALA A 367 -50.09 21.71 32.85
N PRO A 368 -49.47 22.91 32.87
CA PRO A 368 -49.27 23.69 34.09
C PRO A 368 -50.50 24.55 34.44
N ALA A 369 -50.82 24.63 35.74
CA ALA A 369 -51.81 25.54 36.33
C ALA A 369 -51.11 26.77 36.97
N PRO A 370 -51.81 27.89 37.21
CA PRO A 370 -51.34 29.24 36.89
C PRO A 370 -50.58 29.96 38.01
N GLU A 371 -49.67 30.84 37.60
CA GLU A 371 -48.95 31.80 38.44
C GLU A 371 -49.72 33.15 38.50
N PRO A 372 -49.80 33.85 39.65
CA PRO A 372 -50.48 35.14 39.74
C PRO A 372 -49.69 36.30 39.12
N GLN A 373 -50.42 37.14 38.41
CA GLN A 373 -49.98 38.34 37.71
C GLN A 373 -49.66 39.49 38.67
N VAL A 374 -48.58 40.26 38.40
CA VAL A 374 -48.53 41.71 38.67
C VAL A 374 -47.81 42.43 37.52
N LEU A 375 -48.47 43.48 37.03
CA LEU A 375 -48.19 44.32 35.84
C LEU A 375 -47.45 45.62 36.27
N PRO A 376 -47.10 46.56 35.37
CA PRO A 376 -45.72 46.90 34.99
C PRO A 376 -45.34 48.36 35.37
N GLN A 377 -44.08 48.77 35.16
CA GLN A 377 -43.79 50.16 34.75
C GLN A 377 -42.38 50.37 34.17
N LYS A 378 -42.27 51.51 33.49
CA LYS A 378 -41.43 51.86 32.33
C LYS A 378 -40.41 52.95 32.70
N ALA A 379 -39.35 53.03 31.89
CA ALA A 379 -38.54 54.20 31.51
C ALA A 379 -37.36 54.70 32.40
N GLN A 380 -36.19 54.67 31.73
CA GLN A 380 -35.28 55.79 31.43
C GLN A 380 -34.17 56.22 32.41
N SER A 381 -32.92 56.04 31.92
CA SER A 381 -31.74 56.94 31.90
C SER A 381 -31.20 57.59 33.18
N PHE A 382 -29.88 57.49 33.42
CA PHE A 382 -28.89 58.55 33.12
C PHE A 382 -27.43 58.14 33.46
N ASP A 383 -26.53 58.46 32.53
CA ASP A 383 -25.08 58.77 32.54
C ASP A 383 -24.22 58.59 33.81
N ARG A 384 -22.99 58.05 33.67
CA ARG A 384 -21.71 58.79 33.39
C ARG A 384 -20.44 57.99 33.82
N ILE A 385 -19.50 57.86 32.88
CA ILE A 385 -18.06 57.41 32.95
C ILE A 385 -17.21 58.51 33.69
N PRO A 386 -15.91 58.39 34.11
CA PRO A 386 -14.78 57.43 33.85
C PRO A 386 -14.07 56.91 35.14
N SER A 387 -12.98 56.12 35.19
CA SER A 387 -11.88 55.73 34.29
C SER A 387 -11.05 54.58 34.91
N GLU A 388 -10.27 53.91 34.05
CA GLU A 388 -8.99 53.21 34.28
C GLU A 388 -8.90 51.88 35.07
N SER A 389 -8.67 50.77 34.36
CA SER A 389 -7.34 50.15 34.18
C SER A 389 -7.48 48.80 33.42
N GLY A 390 -6.65 48.60 32.39
CA GLY A 390 -6.82 47.58 31.35
C GLY A 390 -6.28 46.17 31.65
N PRO A 391 -6.47 45.21 30.72
CA PRO A 391 -6.13 43.80 30.90
C PRO A 391 -4.73 43.45 30.36
N LEU A 392 -4.05 42.51 31.02
CA LEU A 392 -2.80 41.90 30.54
C LEU A 392 -3.10 40.60 29.77
N SER A 393 -2.86 40.62 28.46
CA SER A 393 -2.67 39.44 27.62
C SER A 393 -1.18 39.26 27.32
N ILE A 394 -0.64 38.07 27.60
CA ILE A 394 0.78 37.73 27.45
C ILE A 394 1.01 37.28 25.99
N SER A 395 1.75 38.08 25.22
CA SER A 395 2.27 37.73 23.89
C SER A 395 3.74 37.35 24.00
N LEU A 396 4.12 36.16 23.52
CA LEU A 396 5.51 35.75 23.35
C LEU A 396 6.02 36.17 21.96
N ARG A 397 6.96 37.12 21.99
CA ARG A 397 7.76 37.63 20.88
C ARG A 397 8.54 36.51 20.18
N SER A 398 8.40 36.42 18.87
CA SER A 398 9.45 35.90 17.98
C SER A 398 10.50 37.01 17.77
N GLN A 399 11.77 36.68 17.97
CA GLN A 399 12.88 37.56 17.58
C GLN A 399 13.38 37.15 16.19
N THR A 400 13.30 38.11 15.29
CA THR A 400 14.02 38.22 14.02
C THR A 400 15.51 38.42 14.32
N ALA A 401 16.38 37.66 13.67
CA ALA A 401 17.79 38.02 13.48
C ALA A 401 18.16 37.77 12.01
N GLN A 402 18.86 38.75 11.46
CA GLN A 402 19.03 39.05 10.05
C GLN A 402 19.98 38.10 9.32
N GLU A 403 19.76 38.04 8.01
CA GLU A 403 20.64 37.54 6.96
C GLU A 403 22.03 38.22 7.00
N SER A 404 23.05 37.43 6.69
CA SER A 404 24.26 37.93 6.03
C SER A 404 24.61 36.95 4.91
N ASP A 405 24.27 37.37 3.69
CA ASP A 405 24.84 36.85 2.45
C ASP A 405 26.31 37.25 2.39
N ASP A 406 27.19 36.29 2.09
CA ASP A 406 28.50 36.62 1.52
C ASP A 406 28.85 35.64 0.40
N TYR A 407 28.97 36.25 -0.78
CA TYR A 407 29.30 35.67 -2.06
C TYR A 407 30.82 35.69 -2.23
N SER A 408 31.50 34.55 -2.26
CA SER A 408 32.69 34.39 -3.10
C SER A 408 33.23 32.95 -3.16
N SER A 409 33.41 32.52 -4.40
CA SER A 409 34.44 31.61 -4.89
C SER A 409 34.36 30.12 -4.53
N SER A 410 34.05 29.36 -5.59
CA SER A 410 34.56 28.03 -5.85
C SER A 410 36.06 27.91 -5.48
N VAL A 411 36.33 27.35 -4.31
CA VAL A 411 37.62 26.74 -3.99
C VAL A 411 37.33 25.28 -3.67
N THR A 412 37.72 24.41 -4.59
CA THR A 412 37.84 22.96 -4.42
C THR A 412 38.41 22.62 -3.04
N SER A 413 37.55 22.18 -2.14
CA SER A 413 37.97 21.63 -0.85
C SER A 413 38.61 20.26 -1.10
N PRO A 414 39.77 19.97 -0.50
CA PRO A 414 40.55 18.78 -0.82
C PRO A 414 39.73 17.52 -0.50
N VAL A 415 39.87 16.51 -1.35
CA VAL A 415 39.32 15.17 -1.18
C VAL A 415 39.53 14.74 0.28
N ARG A 416 38.44 14.68 1.08
CA ARG A 416 38.49 14.23 2.46
C ARG A 416 38.75 12.74 2.46
N GLU A 417 40.02 12.38 2.59
CA GLU A 417 40.48 11.00 2.64
C GLU A 417 40.31 10.49 4.09
N GLY A 418 39.12 9.96 4.41
CA GLY A 418 38.80 9.36 5.71
C GLY A 418 37.36 9.64 6.18
N ARG A 419 36.82 8.76 7.03
CA ARG A 419 35.49 8.88 7.64
C ARG A 419 35.54 9.53 9.02
N ASP A 420 34.46 10.18 9.42
CA ASP A 420 34.32 10.68 10.79
C ASP A 420 33.83 9.56 11.73
N ILE A 421 34.55 9.29 12.80
CA ILE A 421 34.13 8.42 13.89
C ILE A 421 33.71 9.29 15.06
N ILE A 422 32.45 9.16 15.46
CA ILE A 422 31.87 9.77 16.66
C ILE A 422 31.79 8.65 17.70
N TYR A 423 32.38 8.84 18.88
CA TYR A 423 32.43 7.81 19.90
C TYR A 423 32.04 8.32 21.28
N GLU A 424 31.42 7.42 22.04
CA GLU A 424 31.08 7.59 23.45
C GLU A 424 31.73 6.47 24.24
N VAL A 425 32.28 6.78 25.42
CA VAL A 425 32.86 5.79 26.33
C VAL A 425 31.84 5.48 27.42
N VAL A 426 31.61 4.20 27.65
CA VAL A 426 30.68 3.71 28.67
C VAL A 426 31.42 3.47 29.98
N ASP A 427 30.80 3.81 31.11
CA ASP A 427 31.34 3.55 32.44
C ASP A 427 31.26 2.06 32.84
N ASP A 428 31.78 1.71 34.01
CA ASP A 428 31.76 0.33 34.51
C ASP A 428 30.32 -0.20 34.76
N ASN A 429 29.33 0.68 34.87
CA ASN A 429 27.92 0.33 35.05
C ASN A 429 27.17 0.12 33.73
N GLY A 430 27.74 0.49 32.59
CA GLY A 430 27.07 0.40 31.29
C GLY A 430 26.36 1.69 30.87
N ASP A 431 26.53 2.78 31.63
CA ASP A 431 25.91 4.08 31.36
C ASP A 431 26.89 5.03 30.66
N VAL A 432 26.34 5.86 29.77
CA VAL A 432 27.11 6.88 29.06
C VAL A 432 27.25 8.10 29.97
N ASP A 433 28.49 8.47 30.30
CA ASP A 433 28.77 9.68 31.06
C ASP A 433 28.44 10.93 30.22
N GLN A 434 27.30 11.55 30.53
CA GLN A 434 26.79 12.75 29.84
C GLN A 434 27.68 13.99 30.05
N SER A 435 28.63 13.95 31.01
CA SER A 435 29.54 15.06 31.29
C SER A 435 30.77 15.10 30.36
N ILE A 436 31.07 13.99 29.66
CA ILE A 436 32.25 13.83 28.79
C ILE A 436 31.96 14.21 27.32
N GLY A 437 30.70 14.17 26.88
CA GLY A 437 30.28 14.57 25.53
C GLY A 437 30.70 13.61 24.40
N GLU A 438 30.05 13.73 23.24
CA GLU A 438 30.39 12.97 22.03
C GLU A 438 31.78 13.39 21.51
N ASN A 439 32.73 12.47 21.44
CA ASN A 439 34.07 12.74 20.92
C ASN A 439 34.16 12.35 19.44
N LYS A 440 34.90 13.12 18.64
CA LYS A 440 34.99 12.92 17.19
C LYS A 440 36.43 12.88 16.70
N PHE A 441 36.75 11.95 15.78
CA PHE A 441 38.01 11.95 15.06
C PHE A 441 37.88 11.41 13.63
N GLN A 442 38.85 11.70 12.78
CA GLN A 442 38.89 11.19 11.41
C GLN A 442 39.65 9.87 11.33
N PHE A 443 39.05 8.85 10.73
CA PHE A 443 39.60 7.51 10.57
C PHE A 443 39.77 7.15 9.10
N LYS A 444 40.99 6.73 8.71
CA LYS A 444 41.33 6.41 7.31
C LYS A 444 41.37 4.91 6.99
N GLY A 445 41.13 4.04 7.97
CA GLY A 445 41.17 2.60 7.79
C GLY A 445 39.83 1.99 7.34
N SER A 446 39.89 0.70 7.00
CA SER A 446 38.71 -0.14 6.70
C SER A 446 38.58 -1.32 7.67
N GLY A 447 39.59 -1.57 8.52
CA GLY A 447 39.59 -2.61 9.53
C GLY A 447 38.99 -2.16 10.86
N VAL A 448 38.22 -3.04 11.51
CA VAL A 448 37.79 -2.83 12.90
C VAL A 448 38.96 -2.95 13.87
N GLN A 449 39.98 -3.77 13.54
CA GLN A 449 41.19 -3.88 14.36
C GLN A 449 41.95 -2.55 14.43
N ASP A 450 42.14 -1.88 13.29
CA ASP A 450 42.78 -0.57 13.22
C ASP A 450 41.95 0.50 13.96
N LEU A 451 40.62 0.43 13.85
CA LEU A 451 39.71 1.30 14.58
C LEU A 451 39.81 1.07 16.09
N ASN A 452 39.89 -0.20 16.50
CA ASN A 452 40.04 -0.59 17.89
C ASN A 452 41.35 -0.06 18.47
N GLN A 453 42.46 -0.20 17.74
CA GLN A 453 43.76 0.32 18.13
C GLN A 453 43.73 1.85 18.32
N MET A 454 43.13 2.56 17.36
CA MET A 454 43.00 4.02 17.41
C MET A 454 42.12 4.50 18.57
N LEU A 455 41.06 3.75 18.90
CA LEU A 455 40.19 4.05 20.03
C LEU A 455 40.88 3.77 21.37
N MET A 456 41.68 2.69 21.48
CA MET A 456 42.50 2.45 22.68
C MET A 456 43.51 3.57 22.92
N GLU A 457 44.18 4.04 21.85
CA GLU A 457 45.13 5.16 21.94
C GLU A 457 44.46 6.48 22.37
N LYS A 458 43.26 6.76 21.84
CA LYS A 458 42.55 8.02 22.13
C LYS A 458 41.85 8.04 23.49
N THR A 459 41.32 6.89 23.92
CA THR A 459 40.59 6.79 25.20
C THR A 459 41.52 6.48 26.36
N GLY A 460 42.72 5.94 26.10
CA GLY A 460 43.63 5.46 27.14
C GLY A 460 43.15 4.20 27.86
N VAL A 461 42.05 3.59 27.39
CA VAL A 461 41.47 2.37 27.95
C VAL A 461 41.99 1.17 27.18
N PHE A 462 42.51 0.18 27.90
CA PHE A 462 42.99 -1.08 27.34
C PHE A 462 41.91 -2.15 27.43
N ASP A 463 41.90 -3.08 26.47
CA ASP A 463 40.92 -4.17 26.39
C ASP A 463 39.47 -3.65 26.26
N ILE A 464 39.16 -3.12 25.07
CA ILE A 464 37.85 -2.54 24.74
C ILE A 464 37.13 -3.38 23.68
N THR A 465 35.80 -3.36 23.75
CA THR A 465 34.91 -3.83 22.69
C THR A 465 34.23 -2.63 22.03
N VAL A 466 34.43 -2.47 20.72
CA VAL A 466 33.77 -1.42 19.95
C VAL A 466 32.38 -1.89 19.51
N CYS A 467 31.35 -1.22 19.97
CA CYS A 467 29.96 -1.55 19.69
C CYS A 467 29.29 -0.48 18.80
N SER A 468 28.25 -0.87 18.08
CA SER A 468 27.30 0.04 17.46
C SER A 468 25.97 -0.03 18.20
N ARG A 469 25.33 1.12 18.40
CA ARG A 469 24.03 1.20 19.07
C ARG A 469 22.91 1.10 18.03
N ASN A 470 22.00 0.15 18.22
CA ASN A 470 20.81 0.09 17.38
C ASN A 470 19.88 1.27 17.71
N PRO A 471 19.56 2.15 16.74
CA PRO A 471 18.76 3.35 16.98
C PRO A 471 17.33 3.08 17.46
N LEU A 472 16.80 1.85 17.30
CA LEU A 472 15.40 1.53 17.57
C LEU A 472 15.14 0.97 18.97
N ASN A 473 16.05 0.11 19.45
CA ASN A 473 15.92 -0.55 20.75
C ASN A 473 17.00 -0.12 21.75
N GLY A 474 18.00 0.64 21.30
CA GLY A 474 19.12 1.11 22.11
C GLY A 474 20.14 0.03 22.48
N LYS A 475 19.96 -1.23 22.04
CA LYS A 475 20.89 -2.34 22.31
C LYS A 475 22.22 -2.13 21.60
N LEU A 476 23.29 -2.55 22.27
CA LEU A 476 24.66 -2.49 21.77
C LEU A 476 25.01 -3.79 21.04
N TYR A 477 25.70 -3.68 19.90
CA TYR A 477 26.13 -4.83 19.10
C TYR A 477 27.63 -4.69 18.78
N PRO A 478 28.47 -5.70 19.10
CA PRO A 478 29.90 -5.63 18.84
C PRO A 478 30.21 -5.62 17.34
N LEU A 479 31.07 -4.68 16.92
CA LEU A 479 31.57 -4.63 15.55
C LEU A 479 32.59 -5.75 15.35
N ARG A 480 32.27 -6.73 14.49
CA ARG A 480 33.15 -7.88 14.19
C ARG A 480 33.55 -7.98 12.71
N LEU A 481 32.92 -7.18 11.85
CA LEU A 481 33.13 -7.16 10.40
C LEU A 481 33.86 -5.89 9.99
N HIS A 482 34.55 -5.93 8.84
CA HIS A 482 35.19 -4.73 8.27
C HIS A 482 34.23 -3.54 8.17
N LEU A 483 34.78 -2.35 8.36
CA LEU A 483 34.00 -1.12 8.27
C LEU A 483 33.50 -0.92 6.83
N PRO A 484 32.31 -0.32 6.65
CA PRO A 484 31.73 0.00 5.35
C PRO A 484 32.73 0.69 4.42
N PRO A 485 32.83 0.38 3.11
CA PRO A 485 33.80 1.02 2.22
C PRO A 485 33.49 2.51 1.91
N ASN A 486 32.42 3.08 2.49
CA ASN A 486 32.08 4.49 2.35
C ASN A 486 32.78 5.36 3.41
N ASN A 487 32.95 6.64 3.10
CA ASN A 487 33.49 7.64 4.05
C ASN A 487 32.40 8.27 4.92
N ALA A 488 31.26 7.58 5.11
CA ALA A 488 30.15 8.10 5.91
C ALA A 488 30.53 8.15 7.39
N ALA A 489 30.04 9.18 8.10
CA ALA A 489 30.24 9.31 9.54
C ALA A 489 29.60 8.13 10.29
N MET A 490 30.26 7.63 11.33
CA MET A 490 29.83 6.47 12.10
C MET A 490 29.84 6.77 13.60
N HIS A 491 28.74 6.44 14.27
CA HIS A 491 28.64 6.48 15.73
C HIS A 491 29.00 5.10 16.31
N VAL A 492 29.94 5.07 17.25
CA VAL A 492 30.39 3.87 17.95
C VAL A 492 30.38 4.08 19.45
N VAL A 493 30.25 3.01 20.20
CA VAL A 493 30.24 3.00 21.66
C VAL A 493 31.41 2.14 22.11
N VAL A 494 32.30 2.72 22.89
CA VAL A 494 33.48 2.03 23.45
C VAL A 494 33.08 1.42 24.78
N VAL A 495 33.11 0.10 24.85
CA VAL A 495 32.75 -0.67 26.04
C VAL A 495 34.01 -1.31 26.63
N PRO A 496 34.49 -0.87 27.81
CA PRO A 496 35.60 -1.52 28.50
C PRO A 496 35.24 -2.96 28.87
N SER A 497 36.18 -3.90 28.72
CA SER A 497 35.98 -5.32 29.08
C SER A 497 35.67 -5.55 30.57
N THR A 498 35.95 -4.56 31.43
CA THR A 498 35.61 -4.55 32.86
C THR A 498 34.16 -4.17 33.15
N SER A 499 33.47 -3.55 32.19
CA SER A 499 32.09 -3.07 32.38
C SER A 499 31.08 -4.22 32.44
N LYS A 500 29.96 -4.00 33.13
CA LYS A 500 28.84 -4.96 33.13
C LYS A 500 28.31 -5.21 31.72
N ALA A 501 28.28 -4.19 30.86
CA ALA A 501 27.85 -4.30 29.47
C ALA A 501 28.74 -5.25 28.66
N ALA A 502 30.03 -5.41 29.01
CA ALA A 502 30.91 -6.37 28.35
C ALA A 502 30.57 -7.83 28.67
N GLN A 503 29.88 -8.11 29.79
CA GLN A 503 29.49 -9.47 30.18
C GLN A 503 28.39 -10.02 29.27
N ASP A 504 27.55 -9.15 28.70
CA ASP A 504 26.48 -9.54 27.76
C ASP A 504 27.00 -9.97 26.37
N PHE A 505 28.30 -9.78 26.10
CA PHE A 505 28.94 -10.13 24.82
C PHE A 505 29.84 -11.38 24.89
N LYS A 506 30.00 -11.98 26.07
CA LYS A 506 30.66 -13.28 26.29
C LYS A 506 29.65 -14.41 26.14
#